data_AF-A0A1G1HPS6-F1
#
_entry.id   AF-A0A1G1HPS6-F1
#
_cell.length_a   1.000
_cell.length_b   1.000
_cell.length_c   1.000
_cell.angle_alpha   90.00
_cell.angle_beta   90.00
_cell.angle_gamma   90.00
#
_symmetry.space_group_name_H-M   'P 1'
#
loop_
_entity.id
_entity.type
_entity.pdbx_description
1 polymer ?
#
loop_
_entity_poly.entity_id
_entity_poly.type
_entity_poly.pdbx_seq_one_letter_code
_entity_poly.pdbx_strand_id
1 'polypeptide(L)'
;MDVAKAIGRSEIVLSAGRSSEKAHMKKFNLPQESYIMMGDYLEFSLIEAKMHGFKKIHLCAQWAKMLKIAMATPQTHVKHGAIDIKKTIEFLKKMDSEFCALDSEYNTAMEIFNFIVSSSHLPVHLFTNVCVAVKKYAEELVSGMPVNVHLVSYEGDIIETSE
;
A
#
# COMPACT_ATOMS: atom_id res chain seq x y z
N MET A 1 10.15 -13.51 -9.89
CA MET A 1 8.82 -13.86 -10.42
C MET A 1 8.85 -15.16 -11.21
N ASP A 2 9.91 -15.38 -12.00
CA ASP A 2 10.14 -16.64 -12.74
C ASP A 2 10.01 -17.88 -11.85
N VAL A 3 10.64 -17.87 -10.66
CA VAL A 3 10.56 -19.01 -9.72
C VAL A 3 9.11 -19.30 -9.33
N ALA A 4 8.36 -18.29 -8.90
CA ALA A 4 6.95 -18.43 -8.55
C ALA A 4 6.12 -18.98 -9.72
N LYS A 5 6.40 -18.53 -10.95
CA LYS A 5 5.75 -19.06 -12.15
C LYS A 5 6.14 -20.49 -12.48
N ALA A 6 7.42 -20.82 -12.43
CA ALA A 6 7.94 -22.16 -12.73
C ALA A 6 7.34 -23.23 -11.80
N ILE A 7 7.02 -22.87 -10.56
CA ILE A 7 6.36 -23.77 -9.59
C ILE A 7 4.82 -23.67 -9.60
N GLY A 8 4.24 -23.03 -10.62
CA GLY A 8 2.81 -23.00 -10.86
C GLY A 8 2.00 -22.03 -10.00
N ARG A 9 2.60 -20.99 -9.40
CA ARG A 9 1.83 -19.97 -8.66
C ARG A 9 1.01 -19.10 -9.63
N SER A 10 -0.27 -18.90 -9.29
CA SER A 10 -1.18 -17.98 -9.99
C SER A 10 -1.23 -16.60 -9.35
N GLU A 11 -0.86 -16.49 -8.08
CA GLU A 11 -0.84 -15.24 -7.31
C GLU A 11 0.51 -15.04 -6.60
N ILE A 12 0.84 -13.78 -6.37
CA ILE A 12 2.07 -13.34 -5.70
C ILE A 12 1.81 -12.22 -4.72
N VAL A 13 2.74 -12.03 -3.80
CA VAL A 13 2.79 -10.92 -2.86
C VAL A 13 3.93 -9.99 -3.28
N LEU A 14 3.60 -8.74 -3.56
CA LEU A 14 4.57 -7.65 -3.71
C LEU A 14 4.70 -6.92 -2.37
N SER A 15 5.85 -7.07 -1.71
CA SER A 15 6.12 -6.43 -0.43
C SER A 15 7.03 -5.21 -0.61
N ALA A 16 6.67 -4.07 0.00
CA ALA A 16 7.51 -2.87 -0.03
C ALA A 16 8.79 -3.01 0.83
N GLY A 17 8.85 -4.02 1.70
CA GLY A 17 10.01 -4.30 2.55
C GLY A 17 9.78 -5.50 3.47
N ARG A 18 10.84 -5.89 4.19
CA ARG A 18 10.88 -7.11 5.02
C ARG A 18 9.79 -7.13 6.11
N SER A 19 9.49 -5.99 6.73
CA SER A 19 8.43 -5.92 7.76
C SER A 19 7.05 -6.20 7.16
N SER A 20 6.75 -5.64 5.98
CA SER A 20 5.49 -5.88 5.28
C SER A 20 5.35 -7.32 4.78
N GLU A 21 6.45 -7.90 4.29
CA GLU A 21 6.50 -9.31 3.91
C GLU A 21 6.19 -10.22 5.09
N LYS A 22 6.90 -10.04 6.22
CA LYS A 22 6.69 -10.83 7.44
C LYS A 22 5.27 -10.70 7.99
N ALA A 23 4.69 -9.49 7.97
CA ALA A 23 3.32 -9.27 8.42
C ALA A 23 2.32 -10.07 7.58
N HIS A 24 2.49 -10.06 6.25
CA HIS A 24 1.64 -10.83 5.35
C HIS A 24 1.85 -12.35 5.53
N MET A 25 3.10 -12.81 5.66
CA MET A 25 3.42 -14.21 5.95
C MET A 25 2.76 -14.69 7.24
N LYS A 26 2.87 -13.90 8.32
CA LYS A 26 2.26 -14.18 9.62
C LYS A 26 0.74 -14.35 9.51
N LYS A 27 0.07 -13.54 8.68
CA LYS A 27 -1.40 -13.53 8.56
C LYS A 27 -1.94 -14.57 7.60
N PHE A 28 -1.32 -14.76 6.44
CA PHE A 28 -1.87 -15.53 5.31
C PHE A 28 -1.07 -16.77 4.95
N ASN A 29 0.21 -16.86 5.35
CA ASN A 29 1.06 -18.04 5.20
C ASN A 29 1.09 -18.68 3.79
N LEU A 30 1.12 -17.85 2.73
CA LEU A 30 1.38 -18.32 1.37
C LEU A 30 2.78 -18.97 1.25
N PRO A 31 3.08 -19.74 0.19
CA PRO A 31 4.42 -20.28 -0.06
C PRO A 31 5.46 -19.16 -0.17
N GLN A 32 6.68 -19.41 0.31
CA GLN A 32 7.75 -18.42 0.35
C GLN A 32 8.06 -17.85 -1.05
N GLU A 33 7.99 -18.67 -2.07
CA GLU A 33 8.27 -18.30 -3.45
C GLU A 33 7.23 -17.36 -4.05
N SER A 34 6.03 -17.26 -3.44
CA SER A 34 5.03 -16.25 -3.82
C SER A 34 5.40 -14.84 -3.34
N TYR A 35 6.35 -14.68 -2.41
CA TYR A 35 6.74 -13.37 -1.88
C TYR A 35 7.90 -12.78 -2.67
N ILE A 36 7.67 -11.57 -3.18
CA ILE A 36 8.65 -10.81 -3.95
C ILE A 36 8.77 -9.42 -3.31
N MET A 37 9.99 -9.08 -2.91
CA MET A 37 10.29 -7.76 -2.37
C MET A 37 10.48 -6.77 -3.52
N MET A 38 9.49 -5.88 -3.71
CA MET A 38 9.55 -4.85 -4.76
C MET A 38 10.37 -3.62 -4.34
N GLY A 39 10.51 -3.38 -3.03
CA GLY A 39 11.11 -2.16 -2.51
C GLY A 39 10.39 -0.91 -3.02
N ASP A 40 11.09 -0.11 -3.82
CA ASP A 40 10.60 1.16 -4.37
C ASP A 40 10.08 1.03 -5.81
N TYR A 41 10.21 -0.15 -6.42
CA TYR A 41 9.91 -0.40 -7.83
C TYR A 41 8.48 -0.93 -8.05
N LEU A 42 7.46 -0.21 -7.54
CA LEU A 42 6.07 -0.67 -7.61
C LEU A 42 5.59 -0.89 -9.05
N GLU A 43 5.66 0.15 -9.89
CA GLU A 43 5.12 0.11 -11.26
C GLU A 43 5.80 -0.98 -12.09
N PHE A 44 7.13 -1.05 -12.04
CA PHE A 44 7.91 -2.11 -12.67
C PHE A 44 7.44 -3.50 -12.19
N SER A 45 7.30 -3.70 -10.88
CA SER A 45 6.89 -5.00 -10.33
C SER A 45 5.46 -5.39 -10.71
N LEU A 46 4.54 -4.42 -10.77
CA LEU A 46 3.17 -4.65 -11.22
C LEU A 46 3.12 -5.06 -12.70
N ILE A 47 3.86 -4.34 -13.56
CA ILE A 47 3.94 -4.64 -15.00
C ILE A 47 4.60 -6.01 -15.22
N GLU A 48 5.71 -6.30 -14.55
CA GLU A 48 6.38 -7.59 -14.63
C GLU A 48 5.44 -8.72 -14.19
N ALA A 49 4.70 -8.55 -13.11
CA ALA A 49 3.74 -9.55 -12.66
C ALA A 49 2.65 -9.83 -13.71
N LYS A 50 2.16 -8.79 -14.38
CA LYS A 50 1.22 -8.94 -15.49
C LYS A 50 1.87 -9.66 -16.68
N MET A 51 3.09 -9.29 -17.08
CA MET A 51 3.82 -9.91 -18.19
C MET A 51 4.09 -11.39 -17.95
N HIS A 52 4.37 -11.77 -16.70
CA HIS A 52 4.50 -13.16 -16.31
C HIS A 52 3.15 -13.91 -16.33
N GLY A 53 2.02 -13.22 -16.39
CA GLY A 53 0.69 -13.82 -16.45
C GLY A 53 0.15 -14.28 -15.10
N PHE A 54 0.53 -13.62 -14.00
CA PHE A 54 -0.19 -13.79 -12.73
C PHE A 54 -1.65 -13.35 -12.86
N LYS A 55 -2.49 -13.82 -11.94
CA LYS A 55 -3.94 -13.60 -11.96
C LYS A 55 -4.42 -12.74 -10.80
N LYS A 56 -3.61 -12.62 -9.76
CA LYS A 56 -3.87 -11.78 -8.59
C LYS A 56 -2.54 -11.33 -8.00
N ILE A 57 -2.52 -10.10 -7.48
CA ILE A 57 -1.40 -9.55 -6.72
C ILE A 57 -1.89 -9.18 -5.32
N HIS A 58 -1.10 -9.50 -4.31
CA HIS A 58 -1.22 -8.95 -2.97
C HIS A 58 -0.16 -7.86 -2.80
N LEU A 59 -0.57 -6.60 -2.68
CA LEU A 59 0.33 -5.46 -2.47
C LEU A 59 0.38 -5.14 -0.98
N CYS A 60 1.54 -5.33 -0.36
CA CYS A 60 1.69 -5.18 1.10
C CYS A 60 2.73 -4.11 1.45
N ALA A 61 2.32 -3.07 2.17
CA ALA A 61 3.18 -1.93 2.49
C ALA A 61 2.80 -1.21 3.79
N GLN A 62 3.76 -0.50 4.39
CA GLN A 62 3.50 0.38 5.54
C GLN A 62 2.94 1.74 5.10
N TRP A 63 2.41 2.48 6.07
CA TRP A 63 1.66 3.73 5.88
C TRP A 63 2.31 4.74 4.93
N ALA A 64 3.57 5.10 5.13
CA ALA A 64 4.24 6.09 4.28
C ALA A 64 4.31 5.66 2.81
N LYS A 65 4.47 4.36 2.55
CA LYS A 65 4.46 3.81 1.18
C LYS A 65 3.04 3.80 0.62
N MET A 66 2.05 3.39 1.40
CA MET A 66 0.64 3.44 0.99
C MET A 66 0.23 4.85 0.58
N LEU A 67 0.58 5.87 1.36
CA LEU A 67 0.31 7.27 1.03
C LEU A 67 0.97 7.70 -0.29
N LYS A 68 2.25 7.37 -0.50
CA LYS A 68 2.95 7.69 -1.76
C LYS A 68 2.25 7.07 -2.97
N ILE A 69 1.76 5.86 -2.83
CA ILE A 69 1.08 5.13 -3.91
C ILE A 69 -0.33 5.69 -4.11
N ALA A 70 -1.08 5.92 -3.04
CA ALA A 70 -2.43 6.48 -3.08
C ALA A 70 -2.45 7.89 -3.70
N MET A 71 -1.42 8.68 -3.43
CA MET A 71 -1.23 10.03 -3.98
C MET A 71 -0.63 10.02 -5.39
N ALA A 72 -0.18 8.87 -5.91
CA ALA A 72 0.38 8.78 -7.24
C ALA A 72 -0.74 8.93 -8.28
N THR A 73 -0.77 10.09 -8.93
CA THR A 73 -1.47 10.29 -10.20
C THR A 73 -0.48 10.21 -11.36
N PRO A 74 -0.92 9.94 -12.60
CA PRO A 74 -0.06 9.93 -13.79
C PRO A 74 0.83 11.18 -13.97
N GLN A 75 0.52 12.28 -13.29
CA GLN A 75 1.21 13.57 -13.39
C GLN A 75 2.07 13.96 -12.16
N THR A 76 2.18 13.10 -11.15
CA THR A 76 2.92 13.45 -9.92
C THR A 76 4.31 12.79 -9.87
N HIS A 77 5.37 13.61 -9.89
CA HIS A 77 6.78 13.21 -9.70
C HIS A 77 7.10 12.80 -8.24
N VAL A 78 6.19 12.09 -7.55
CA VAL A 78 6.41 11.61 -6.17
C VAL A 78 7.23 10.31 -6.14
N LYS A 79 7.61 9.79 -7.32
CA LYS A 79 8.27 8.48 -7.50
C LYS A 79 9.56 8.27 -6.69
N HIS A 80 10.27 9.34 -6.30
CA HIS A 80 11.58 9.22 -5.61
C HIS A 80 11.80 10.22 -4.46
N GLY A 81 10.80 11.06 -4.13
CA GLY A 81 10.94 12.14 -3.15
C GLY A 81 10.53 11.77 -1.72
N ALA A 82 10.96 12.56 -0.75
CA ALA A 82 10.31 12.59 0.57
C ALA A 82 8.81 12.92 0.40
N ILE A 83 7.97 12.38 1.29
CA ILE A 83 6.54 12.66 1.24
C ILE A 83 6.31 14.12 1.64
N ASP A 84 5.56 14.86 0.82
CA ASP A 84 5.17 16.23 1.12
C ASP A 84 3.96 16.18 2.07
N ILE A 85 4.23 16.45 3.35
CA ILE A 85 3.23 16.30 4.41
C ILE A 85 2.05 17.25 4.23
N LYS A 86 2.27 18.45 3.69
CA LYS A 86 1.17 19.39 3.42
C LYS A 86 0.22 18.80 2.37
N LYS A 87 0.77 18.27 1.28
CA LYS A 87 -0.02 17.58 0.25
C LYS A 87 -0.69 16.31 0.78
N THR A 88 -0.04 15.58 1.67
CA THR A 88 -0.64 14.41 2.33
C THR A 88 -1.84 14.80 3.17
N ILE A 89 -1.75 15.85 4.00
CA ILE A 89 -2.87 16.33 4.82
C ILE A 89 -4.02 16.77 3.92
N GLU A 90 -3.75 17.54 2.86
CA GLU A 90 -4.78 17.96 1.90
C GLU A 90 -5.44 16.76 1.20
N PHE A 91 -4.66 15.74 0.84
CA PHE A 91 -5.16 14.51 0.26
C PHE A 91 -6.09 13.75 1.21
N LEU A 92 -5.68 13.57 2.47
CA LEU A 92 -6.48 12.88 3.48
C LEU A 92 -7.76 13.65 3.83
N LYS A 93 -7.71 14.99 3.93
CA LYS A 93 -8.90 15.84 4.12
C LYS A 93 -9.92 15.71 2.98
N LYS A 94 -9.47 15.45 1.75
CA LYS A 94 -10.35 15.22 0.60
C LYS A 94 -10.99 13.82 0.63
N MET A 95 -10.32 12.85 1.24
CA MET A 95 -10.85 11.49 1.41
C MET A 95 -11.86 11.40 2.55
N ASP A 96 -11.67 12.22 3.58
CA ASP A 96 -12.51 12.22 4.76
C ASP A 96 -12.60 13.63 5.35
N SER A 97 -13.80 14.22 5.29
CA SER A 97 -14.05 15.55 5.86
C SER A 97 -13.98 15.58 7.38
N GLU A 98 -14.14 14.43 8.05
CA GLU A 98 -13.98 14.27 9.50
C GLU A 98 -12.51 14.14 9.90
N PHE A 99 -11.59 13.98 8.94
CA PHE A 99 -10.15 14.19 9.14
C PHE A 99 -9.87 15.67 9.37
N CYS A 100 -10.33 16.15 10.52
CA CYS A 100 -9.97 17.41 11.11
C CYS A 100 -8.56 17.23 11.68
N ALA A 101 -7.56 17.38 10.82
CA ALA A 101 -6.24 17.81 11.27
C ALA A 101 -6.41 19.23 11.84
N LEU A 102 -6.95 19.28 13.07
CA LEU A 102 -7.12 20.45 13.92
C LEU A 102 -5.73 20.99 14.16
N ASP A 103 -5.33 21.96 13.35
CA ASP A 103 -4.19 22.86 13.59
C ASP A 103 -2.83 22.20 13.92
N SER A 104 -2.66 20.91 13.60
CA SER A 104 -1.47 20.15 13.94
C SER A 104 -0.47 20.20 12.79
N GLU A 105 0.69 20.80 13.03
CA GLU A 105 1.86 20.75 12.14
C GLU A 105 2.49 19.35 12.18
N TYR A 106 1.86 18.37 11.54
CA TYR A 106 2.52 17.08 11.32
C TYR A 106 3.76 17.28 10.44
N ASN A 107 4.86 16.65 10.82
CA ASN A 107 6.15 16.71 10.12
C ASN A 107 6.48 15.39 9.42
N THR A 108 5.83 14.30 9.82
CA THR A 108 6.10 12.97 9.26
C THR A 108 4.82 12.18 9.00
N ALA A 109 4.89 11.24 8.04
CA ALA A 109 3.79 10.31 7.81
C ALA A 109 3.49 9.44 9.05
N MET A 110 4.51 9.15 9.85
CA MET A 110 4.38 8.37 11.08
C MET A 110 3.59 9.14 12.16
N GLU A 111 3.79 10.45 12.28
CA GLU A 111 2.97 11.26 13.19
C GLU A 111 1.50 11.26 12.77
N ILE A 112 1.21 11.37 11.47
CA ILE A 112 -0.17 11.27 10.95
C ILE A 112 -0.76 9.88 11.28
N PHE A 113 0.00 8.81 11.07
CA PHE A 113 -0.42 7.46 11.41
C PHE A 113 -0.77 7.32 12.89
N ASN A 114 0.13 7.75 13.77
CA ASN A 114 -0.05 7.68 15.21
C ASN A 114 -1.27 8.50 15.65
N PHE A 115 -1.48 9.68 15.06
CA PHE A 115 -2.67 10.49 15.31
C PHE A 115 -3.95 9.72 14.95
N ILE A 116 -4.03 9.14 13.75
CA ILE A 116 -5.19 8.36 13.30
C ILE A 116 -5.45 7.19 14.25
N VAL A 117 -4.42 6.41 14.61
CA VAL A 117 -4.55 5.25 15.52
C VAL A 117 -4.95 5.65 16.93
N SER A 118 -4.42 6.77 17.44
CA SER A 118 -4.69 7.26 18.81
C SER A 118 -6.07 7.89 18.97
N SER A 119 -6.68 8.32 17.87
CA SER A 119 -7.95 9.03 17.89
C SER A 119 -9.10 8.03 17.87
N SER A 120 -9.76 7.87 19.02
CA SER A 120 -10.94 6.99 19.18
C SER A 120 -12.12 7.33 18.27
N HIS A 121 -12.09 8.50 17.63
CA HIS A 121 -13.13 9.03 16.75
C HIS A 121 -12.70 9.17 15.28
N LEU A 122 -11.43 8.93 14.94
CA LEU A 122 -11.05 8.89 13.52
C LEU A 122 -11.41 7.53 12.94
N PRO A 123 -12.14 7.49 11.83
CA PRO A 123 -12.65 6.23 11.35
C PRO A 123 -11.53 5.39 10.73
N VAL A 124 -11.56 4.09 11.05
CA VAL A 124 -10.92 3.01 10.29
C VAL A 124 -11.09 3.21 8.77
N HIS A 125 -12.20 3.85 8.36
CA HIS A 125 -12.49 4.26 6.99
C HIS A 125 -11.38 5.05 6.30
N LEU A 126 -10.54 5.83 7.01
CA LEU A 126 -9.43 6.54 6.35
C LEU A 126 -8.36 5.58 5.84
N PHE A 127 -8.01 4.54 6.61
CA PHE A 127 -7.12 3.48 6.15
C PHE A 127 -7.75 2.71 4.99
N THR A 128 -9.05 2.42 5.07
CA THR A 128 -9.80 1.78 3.99
C THR A 128 -9.74 2.61 2.71
N ASN A 129 -10.01 3.92 2.79
CA ASN A 129 -10.03 4.84 1.65
C ASN A 129 -8.64 4.95 0.99
N VAL A 130 -7.58 4.98 1.80
CA VAL A 130 -6.20 4.94 1.29
C VAL A 130 -5.93 3.60 0.58
N CYS A 131 -6.31 2.47 1.16
CA CYS A 131 -6.13 1.16 0.52
C CYS A 131 -6.90 1.05 -0.80
N VAL A 132 -8.14 1.57 -0.86
CA VAL A 132 -8.95 1.62 -2.09
C VAL A 132 -8.29 2.49 -3.16
N ALA A 133 -7.73 3.65 -2.78
CA ALA A 133 -7.01 4.49 -3.73
C ALA A 133 -5.74 3.80 -4.28
N VAL A 134 -4.99 3.10 -3.42
CA VAL A 134 -3.85 2.28 -3.84
C VAL A 134 -4.29 1.16 -4.78
N LYS A 135 -5.37 0.44 -4.44
CA LYS A 135 -5.93 -0.65 -5.26
C LYS A 135 -6.26 -0.15 -6.65
N LYS A 136 -7.03 0.94 -6.73
CA LYS A 136 -7.43 1.55 -8.00
C LYS A 136 -6.22 1.89 -8.87
N TYR A 137 -5.23 2.59 -8.30
CA TYR A 137 -4.02 2.95 -9.02
C TYR A 137 -3.24 1.71 -9.51
N ALA A 138 -3.08 0.71 -8.65
CA ALA A 138 -2.37 -0.52 -9.00
C ALA A 138 -3.10 -1.29 -10.12
N GLU A 139 -4.42 -1.46 -10.01
CA GLU A 139 -5.24 -2.15 -11.01
C GLU A 139 -5.25 -1.42 -12.36
N GLU A 140 -5.25 -0.08 -12.37
CA GLU A 140 -5.11 0.72 -13.60
C GLU A 140 -3.80 0.41 -14.34
N LEU A 141 -2.67 0.32 -13.62
CA LEU A 141 -1.36 -0.02 -14.21
C LEU A 141 -1.31 -1.42 -14.82
N VAL A 142 -2.10 -2.36 -14.29
CA VAL A 142 -2.13 -3.75 -14.75
C VAL A 142 -3.36 -4.10 -15.60
N SER A 143 -4.08 -3.09 -16.08
CA SER A 143 -5.28 -3.24 -16.92
C SER A 143 -6.36 -4.12 -16.28
N GLY A 144 -6.64 -3.88 -15.00
CA GLY A 144 -7.74 -4.51 -14.26
C GLY A 144 -7.43 -5.90 -13.69
N MET A 145 -6.18 -6.37 -13.74
CA MET A 145 -5.80 -7.56 -12.97
C MET A 145 -6.01 -7.29 -11.46
N PRO A 146 -6.74 -8.16 -10.72
CA PRO A 146 -7.06 -7.94 -9.32
C PRO A 146 -5.85 -7.67 -8.42
N VAL A 147 -5.94 -6.62 -7.60
CA VAL A 147 -4.94 -6.29 -6.59
C VAL A 147 -5.59 -6.19 -5.21
N ASN A 148 -5.17 -7.05 -4.28
CA ASN A 148 -5.54 -6.95 -2.86
C ASN A 148 -4.47 -6.12 -2.15
N VAL A 149 -4.85 -5.01 -1.54
CA VAL A 149 -3.92 -4.12 -0.83
C VAL A 149 -3.98 -4.41 0.66
N HIS A 150 -2.83 -4.52 1.31
CA HIS A 150 -2.69 -4.82 2.73
C HIS A 150 -1.83 -3.76 3.42
N LEU A 151 -2.45 -2.93 4.26
CA LEU A 151 -1.76 -1.93 5.07
C LEU A 151 -1.15 -2.61 6.30
N VAL A 152 0.14 -2.33 6.54
CA VAL A 152 0.91 -2.89 7.65
C VAL A 152 1.24 -1.81 8.67
N SER A 153 1.05 -2.12 9.95
CA SER A 153 1.45 -1.26 11.06
C SER A 153 2.98 -1.23 11.25
N TYR A 154 3.45 -0.43 12.21
CA TYR A 154 4.88 -0.40 12.56
C TYR A 154 5.30 -1.58 13.45
N GLU A 155 4.34 -2.25 14.07
CA GLU A 155 4.49 -3.45 14.91
C GLU A 155 4.51 -4.74 14.07
N GLY A 156 4.21 -4.64 12.76
CA GLY A 156 4.27 -5.77 11.83
C GLY A 156 2.99 -6.59 11.75
N ASP A 157 1.83 -5.96 11.97
CA ASP A 157 0.52 -6.56 11.80
C ASP A 157 -0.22 -5.96 10.59
N ILE A 158 -1.08 -6.76 9.95
CA ILE A 158 -2.02 -6.26 8.94
C ILE A 158 -3.15 -5.54 9.67
N ILE A 159 -3.33 -4.25 9.38
CA ILE A 159 -4.34 -3.40 10.03
C ILE A 159 -5.53 -3.05 9.13
N GLU A 160 -5.36 -3.12 7.81
CA GLU A 160 -6.45 -2.91 6.85
C GLU A 160 -6.18 -3.69 5.56
N THR A 161 -7.24 -4.12 4.87
CA THR A 161 -7.19 -4.78 3.57
C THR A 161 -8.29 -4.30 2.63
N SER A 162 -7.96 -3.99 1.38
CA SER A 162 -8.96 -3.78 0.34
C SER A 162 -9.21 -5.09 -0.42
N GLU A 163 -10.30 -5.79 -0.11
CA GLU A 163 -10.78 -6.93 -0.91
C GLU A 163 -11.46 -6.47 -2.20
#